data_AF-A0A8S3J4N4-F1
#
_entry.id   AF-A0A8S3J4N4-F1
#
_cell.length_a   1.000
_cell.length_b   1.000
_cell.length_c   1.000
_cell.angle_alpha   90.00
_cell.angle_beta   90.00
_cell.angle_gamma   90.00
#
_symmetry.space_group_name_H-M   'P 1'
#
loop_
_entity.id
_entity.type
_entity.pdbx_description
1 polymer ?
#
loop_
_entity_poly.entity_id
_entity_poly.type
_entity_poly.pdbx_seq_one_letter_code
_entity_poly.pdbx_strand_id
1 'polypeptide(L)'
;IEFADDKSAVVDHLNYDLSDDGQHTLIVASPSNLLSSELIVGQAKKNNLPFLFRGTGMSSDPENPLLLDVLTASSTSYTANPDEKTLSEYPATVGKRTLLISVLQARNNARVGFVGSLDFFSNDFFLSAVQPNNGKKSDKSGNQDLAVALTDWLFKQRGVLRSRNIHHYLKSDKSTPRFYTV
;
A
#
# COMPACT_ATOMS: atom_id res chain seq x y z
N ILE A 1 3.54 3.75 -11.99
CA ILE A 1 3.81 2.48 -11.32
C ILE A 1 4.45 1.59 -12.34
N GLU A 2 5.66 1.16 -12.06
CA GLU A 2 6.40 0.22 -12.88
C GLU A 2 6.61 -1.03 -12.03
N PHE A 3 6.26 -2.18 -12.58
CA PHE A 3 6.49 -3.48 -11.95
C PHE A 3 7.90 -3.93 -12.31
N ALA A 4 8.57 -4.60 -11.38
CA ALA A 4 9.78 -5.31 -11.72
C ALA A 4 9.49 -6.53 -12.60
N ASP A 5 10.54 -7.14 -13.15
CA ASP A 5 10.44 -8.21 -14.16
C ASP A 5 9.59 -9.42 -13.72
N ASP A 6 9.04 -10.15 -14.68
CA ASP A 6 8.06 -11.25 -14.51
C ASP A 6 8.49 -12.40 -13.57
N LYS A 7 9.78 -12.51 -13.24
CA LYS A 7 10.33 -13.51 -12.31
C LYS A 7 10.92 -12.92 -11.03
N SER A 8 10.83 -11.61 -10.88
CA SER A 8 11.36 -10.93 -9.72
C SER A 8 10.39 -11.01 -8.54
N ALA A 9 10.96 -11.21 -7.36
CA ALA A 9 10.26 -11.17 -6.09
C ALA A 9 10.94 -10.17 -5.16
N VAL A 10 10.19 -9.62 -4.22
CA VAL A 10 10.78 -8.85 -3.12
C VAL A 10 11.43 -9.83 -2.15
N VAL A 11 12.74 -9.67 -1.96
CA VAL A 11 13.56 -10.48 -1.07
C VAL A 11 13.97 -9.62 0.13
N ASP A 12 13.89 -10.18 1.34
CA ASP A 12 14.41 -9.52 2.54
C ASP A 12 14.98 -10.56 3.51
N HIS A 13 16.31 -10.61 3.63
CA HIS A 13 16.97 -11.58 4.51
C HIS A 13 16.91 -11.24 6.00
N LEU A 14 16.37 -10.07 6.38
CA LEU A 14 16.26 -9.65 7.78
C LEU A 14 14.82 -9.68 8.29
N ASN A 15 13.85 -9.39 7.42
CA ASN A 15 12.42 -9.33 7.77
C ASN A 15 11.62 -10.34 6.94
N TYR A 16 11.90 -11.63 7.11
CA TYR A 16 11.13 -12.72 6.53
C TYR A 16 10.41 -13.53 7.62
N ASP A 17 9.36 -14.25 7.22
CA ASP A 17 8.62 -15.14 8.10
C ASP A 17 9.31 -16.52 8.18
N LEU A 18 9.33 -17.13 9.35
CA LEU A 18 9.96 -18.45 9.52
C LEU A 18 9.26 -19.59 8.77
N SER A 19 8.03 -19.38 8.28
CA SER A 19 7.32 -20.32 7.40
C SER A 19 7.76 -20.24 5.93
N ASP A 20 8.72 -19.39 5.60
CA ASP A 20 9.30 -19.28 4.27
C ASP A 20 10.02 -20.56 3.81
N ASP A 21 10.20 -20.70 2.49
CA ASP A 21 10.85 -21.85 1.86
C ASP A 21 12.38 -21.79 1.84
N GLY A 22 12.96 -20.73 2.43
CA GLY A 22 14.40 -20.51 2.53
C GLY A 22 14.97 -19.56 1.49
N GLN A 23 14.14 -19.06 0.56
CA GLN A 23 14.54 -18.03 -0.41
C GLN A 23 14.38 -16.60 0.14
N HIS A 24 13.80 -16.45 1.33
CA HIS A 24 13.50 -15.19 2.01
C HIS A 24 12.60 -14.27 1.16
N THR A 25 11.62 -14.88 0.48
CA THR A 25 10.66 -14.19 -0.40
C THR A 25 9.32 -13.91 0.28
N LEU A 26 8.99 -14.65 1.35
CA LEU A 26 7.90 -14.32 2.25
C LEU A 26 8.36 -13.27 3.25
N ILE A 27 8.19 -12.01 2.87
CA ILE A 27 8.60 -10.88 3.69
C ILE A 27 7.51 -10.50 4.69
N VAL A 28 7.95 -10.01 5.84
CA VAL A 28 7.09 -9.45 6.89
C VAL A 28 7.20 -7.93 6.85
N ALA A 29 6.20 -7.28 6.27
CA ALA A 29 6.13 -5.83 6.21
C ALA A 29 5.61 -5.25 7.53
N SER A 30 6.37 -4.30 8.09
CA SER A 30 6.03 -3.65 9.35
C SER A 30 4.84 -2.69 9.23
N PRO A 31 3.97 -2.59 10.24
CA PRO A 31 2.93 -1.56 10.32
C PRO A 31 3.45 -0.13 10.25
N SER A 32 4.72 0.09 10.62
CA SER A 32 5.37 1.40 10.52
C SER A 32 5.49 1.90 9.09
N ASN A 33 5.56 1.00 8.10
CA ASN A 33 5.70 1.32 6.69
C ASN A 33 4.37 1.59 5.99
N LEU A 34 3.26 1.40 6.71
CA LEU A 34 1.91 1.64 6.21
C LEU A 34 1.62 3.14 6.13
N LEU A 35 0.86 3.57 5.13
CA LEU A 35 0.40 4.95 4.98
C LEU A 35 -0.35 5.45 6.21
N SER A 36 -0.05 6.67 6.65
CA SER A 36 -0.73 7.35 7.76
C SER A 36 -2.05 8.00 7.31
N SER A 37 -3.02 7.18 6.85
CA SER A 37 -4.34 7.66 6.45
C SER A 37 -5.44 6.66 6.82
N GLU A 38 -6.17 6.94 7.91
CA GLU A 38 -7.28 6.09 8.35
C GLU A 38 -8.36 5.92 7.27
N LEU A 39 -8.51 6.89 6.36
CA LEU A 39 -9.47 6.81 5.26
C LEU A 39 -9.16 5.71 4.24
N ILE A 40 -7.87 5.38 4.05
CA ILE A 40 -7.41 4.39 3.07
C ILE A 40 -7.12 3.05 3.76
N VAL A 41 -6.39 3.08 4.88
CA VAL A 41 -5.92 1.85 5.55
C VAL A 41 -6.79 1.40 6.71
N GLY A 42 -7.87 2.13 6.99
CA GLY A 42 -8.82 1.78 8.06
C GLY A 42 -8.16 1.73 9.43
N GLN A 43 -8.48 0.69 10.21
CA GLN A 43 -7.89 0.47 11.53
C GLN A 43 -6.59 -0.36 11.46
N ALA A 44 -6.13 -0.79 10.27
CA ALA A 44 -4.94 -1.63 10.14
C ALA A 44 -3.71 -1.02 10.81
N LYS A 45 -3.55 0.30 10.73
CA LYS A 45 -2.46 1.03 11.41
C LYS A 45 -2.58 1.02 12.93
N LYS A 46 -3.80 1.02 13.49
CA LYS A 46 -4.05 1.00 14.94
C LYS A 46 -3.94 -0.41 15.51
N ASN A 47 -4.36 -1.42 14.75
CA ASN A 47 -4.25 -2.82 15.13
C ASN A 47 -2.77 -3.23 15.24
N ASN A 48 -1.87 -2.54 14.52
CA ASN A 48 -0.43 -2.71 14.60
C ASN A 48 0.03 -4.17 14.41
N LEU A 49 -0.68 -4.88 13.53
CA LEU A 49 -0.38 -6.26 13.14
C LEU A 49 0.53 -6.27 11.90
N PRO A 50 1.57 -7.11 11.87
CA PRO A 50 2.45 -7.22 10.72
C PRO A 50 1.72 -7.81 9.50
N PHE A 51 2.23 -7.50 8.30
CA PHE A 51 1.67 -7.97 7.04
C PHE A 51 2.59 -9.00 6.38
N LEU A 52 2.01 -10.10 5.90
CA LEU A 52 2.71 -11.06 5.05
C LEU A 52 2.62 -10.61 3.60
N PHE A 53 3.73 -10.67 2.88
CA PHE A 53 3.78 -10.34 1.48
C PHE A 53 4.71 -11.30 0.74
N ARG A 54 4.25 -11.81 -0.40
CA ARG A 54 5.05 -12.61 -1.33
C ARG A 54 4.64 -12.25 -2.75
N GLY A 55 5.56 -11.68 -3.52
CA GLY A 55 5.28 -11.18 -4.86
C GLY A 55 6.33 -10.20 -5.36
N THR A 56 6.01 -9.48 -6.42
CA THR A 56 6.92 -8.54 -7.08
C THR A 56 6.89 -7.15 -6.43
N GLY A 57 8.02 -6.45 -6.49
CA GLY A 57 8.14 -5.07 -6.06
C GLY A 57 7.75 -4.11 -7.17
N MET A 58 7.26 -2.93 -6.79
CA MET A 58 6.94 -1.85 -7.72
C MET A 58 7.75 -0.60 -7.39
N SER A 59 7.97 0.23 -8.41
CA SER A 59 8.47 1.59 -8.27
C SER A 59 7.40 2.60 -8.70
N SER A 60 7.52 3.83 -8.18
CA SER A 60 6.71 4.98 -8.59
C SER A 60 7.62 6.15 -8.95
N ASP A 61 7.10 7.03 -9.80
CA ASP A 61 7.73 8.32 -10.07
C ASP A 61 7.44 9.27 -8.89
N PRO A 62 8.48 9.75 -8.16
CA PRO A 62 8.30 10.65 -7.02
C PRO A 62 7.63 11.98 -7.40
N GLU A 63 7.71 12.39 -8.66
CA GLU A 63 7.13 13.63 -9.16
C GLU A 63 5.62 13.49 -9.46
N ASN A 64 5.06 12.29 -9.36
CA ASN A 64 3.64 12.08 -9.61
C ASN A 64 2.80 12.35 -8.35
N PRO A 65 2.05 13.47 -8.27
CA PRO A 65 1.30 13.83 -7.07
C PRO A 65 0.00 13.03 -6.89
N LEU A 66 -0.36 12.17 -7.85
CA LEU A 66 -1.61 11.40 -7.84
C LEU A 66 -1.45 9.99 -7.26
N LEU A 67 -0.21 9.55 -7.08
CA LEU A 67 0.12 8.27 -6.48
C LEU A 67 0.30 8.41 -4.98
N LEU A 68 -0.14 7.39 -4.25
CA LEU A 68 0.03 7.27 -2.81
C LEU A 68 0.64 5.91 -2.52
N ASP A 69 1.73 5.93 -1.78
CA ASP A 69 2.42 4.73 -1.32
C ASP A 69 1.68 4.19 -0.10
N VAL A 70 0.95 3.09 -0.26
CA VAL A 70 0.13 2.51 0.81
C VAL A 70 0.96 1.66 1.74
N LEU A 71 1.78 0.77 1.19
CA LEU A 71 2.66 -0.10 1.97
C LEU A 71 4.00 -0.22 1.24
N THR A 72 5.07 0.15 1.94
CA THR A 72 6.46 0.05 1.44
C THR A 72 7.21 -1.10 2.12
N ALA A 73 8.21 -1.63 1.44
CA ALA A 73 9.11 -2.64 2.00
C ALA A 73 10.07 -2.05 3.06
N SER A 74 10.82 -2.92 3.73
CA SER A 74 11.86 -2.54 4.69
C SER A 74 13.01 -1.82 4.00
N SER A 75 13.86 -1.15 4.77
CA SER A 75 15.13 -0.60 4.25
C SER A 75 16.12 -1.65 3.76
N THR A 76 15.90 -2.92 4.10
CA THR A 76 16.80 -4.04 3.82
C THR A 76 16.27 -4.93 2.68
N SER A 77 15.07 -4.64 2.17
CA SER A 77 14.46 -5.40 1.08
C SER A 77 15.01 -4.94 -0.26
N TYR A 78 15.00 -5.82 -1.25
CA TYR A 78 15.30 -5.49 -2.65
C TYR A 78 14.55 -6.45 -3.57
N THR A 79 14.40 -6.08 -4.83
CA THR A 79 13.70 -6.92 -5.80
C THR A 79 14.69 -7.68 -6.67
N ALA A 80 14.59 -9.01 -6.71
CA ALA A 80 15.50 -9.87 -7.46
C ALA A 80 14.81 -11.16 -7.90
N ASN A 81 15.37 -11.83 -8.89
CA ASN A 81 14.94 -13.17 -9.27
C ASN A 81 15.58 -14.19 -8.30
N PRO A 82 14.80 -14.91 -7.48
CA PRO A 82 15.34 -15.86 -6.50
C PRO A 82 16.02 -17.07 -7.15
N ASP A 83 15.70 -17.39 -8.42
CA ASP A 83 16.34 -18.48 -9.16
C ASP A 83 17.77 -18.13 -9.62
N GLU A 84 18.11 -16.83 -9.65
CA GLU A 84 19.42 -16.36 -10.06
C GLU A 84 20.40 -16.38 -8.89
N LYS A 85 21.50 -17.12 -9.05
CA LYS A 85 22.52 -17.29 -8.00
C LYS A 85 23.33 -16.03 -7.71
N THR A 86 23.43 -15.13 -8.68
CA THR A 86 24.25 -13.92 -8.58
C THR A 86 23.50 -12.75 -9.15
N LEU A 87 23.51 -11.65 -8.41
CA LEU A 87 22.96 -10.39 -8.86
C LEU A 87 23.96 -9.74 -9.83
N SER A 88 23.68 -9.80 -11.13
CA SER A 88 24.56 -9.21 -12.16
C SER A 88 24.30 -7.73 -12.37
N GLU A 89 23.06 -7.27 -12.14
CA GLU A 89 22.62 -5.91 -12.38
C GLU A 89 22.09 -5.27 -11.10
N TYR A 90 22.01 -3.93 -11.08
CA TYR A 90 21.41 -3.23 -9.96
C TYR A 90 19.90 -3.54 -9.89
N PRO A 91 19.36 -3.93 -8.71
CA PRO A 91 17.94 -4.25 -8.58
C PRO A 91 17.04 -3.11 -9.05
N ALA A 92 15.91 -3.45 -9.67
CA ALA A 92 14.89 -2.46 -10.08
C ALA A 92 14.42 -1.58 -8.92
N THR A 93 14.28 -2.17 -7.72
CA THR A 93 13.93 -1.45 -6.49
C THR A 93 14.73 -1.96 -5.30
N VAL A 94 15.13 -1.02 -4.44
CA VAL A 94 15.93 -1.28 -3.23
C VAL A 94 15.39 -0.46 -2.05
N GLY A 95 15.38 -1.11 -0.90
CA GLY A 95 15.01 -0.55 0.40
C GLY A 95 13.57 -0.05 0.44
N LYS A 96 13.36 1.03 1.21
CA LYS A 96 12.04 1.62 1.48
C LYS A 96 11.34 2.19 0.24
N ARG A 97 12.05 2.36 -0.88
CA ARG A 97 11.46 2.81 -2.15
C ARG A 97 10.73 1.68 -2.88
N THR A 98 10.92 0.43 -2.45
CA THR A 98 10.18 -0.72 -2.97
C THR A 98 8.74 -0.63 -2.48
N LEU A 99 7.80 -0.46 -3.42
CA LEU A 99 6.37 -0.42 -3.14
C LEU A 99 5.79 -1.83 -3.21
N LEU A 100 5.07 -2.21 -2.17
CA LEU A 100 4.32 -3.46 -2.10
C LEU A 100 2.86 -3.23 -2.51
N ILE A 101 2.30 -2.11 -2.04
CA ILE A 101 0.94 -1.64 -2.33
C ILE A 101 1.00 -0.15 -2.63
N SER A 102 0.44 0.24 -3.77
CA SER A 102 0.27 1.65 -4.15
C SER A 102 -1.13 1.89 -4.66
N VAL A 103 -1.64 3.10 -4.49
CA VAL A 103 -2.94 3.51 -5.05
C VAL A 103 -2.79 4.79 -5.85
N LEU A 104 -3.61 4.92 -6.88
CA LEU A 104 -3.74 6.11 -7.71
C LEU A 104 -5.13 6.70 -7.53
N GLN A 105 -5.18 7.99 -7.24
CA GLN A 105 -6.42 8.77 -7.35
C GLN A 105 -6.30 9.74 -8.53
N ALA A 106 -7.05 9.45 -9.60
CA ALA A 106 -7.04 10.27 -10.80
C ALA A 106 -7.78 11.60 -10.60
N ARG A 107 -7.57 12.57 -11.50
CA ARG A 107 -8.20 13.91 -11.43
C ARG A 107 -9.73 13.87 -11.53
N ASN A 108 -10.28 12.86 -12.20
CA ASN A 108 -11.72 12.59 -12.23
C ASN A 108 -12.20 11.80 -10.98
N ASN A 109 -11.36 11.67 -9.97
CA ASN A 109 -11.54 10.85 -8.78
C ASN A 109 -11.67 9.34 -9.06
N ALA A 110 -11.26 8.80 -10.20
CA ALA A 110 -11.15 7.34 -10.32
C ALA A 110 -10.10 6.81 -9.32
N ARG A 111 -10.33 5.62 -8.76
CA ARG A 111 -9.44 4.96 -7.80
C ARG A 111 -8.90 3.67 -8.40
N VAL A 112 -7.59 3.51 -8.40
CA VAL A 112 -6.90 2.31 -8.88
C VAL A 112 -5.95 1.85 -7.79
N GLY A 113 -5.92 0.54 -7.52
CA GLY A 113 -4.99 -0.07 -6.58
C GLY A 113 -4.05 -1.02 -7.31
N PHE A 114 -2.77 -0.94 -6.97
CA PHE A 114 -1.72 -1.83 -7.46
C PHE A 114 -1.17 -2.60 -6.27
N VAL A 115 -1.21 -3.93 -6.35
CA VAL A 115 -0.71 -4.83 -5.32
C VAL A 115 0.21 -5.84 -5.99
N GLY A 116 1.46 -5.89 -5.55
CA GLY A 116 2.47 -6.78 -6.15
C GLY A 116 2.34 -8.25 -5.78
N SER A 117 1.30 -8.64 -5.05
CA SER A 117 1.11 -9.99 -4.49
C SER A 117 -0.34 -10.42 -4.57
N LEU A 118 -0.59 -11.57 -5.22
CA LEU A 118 -1.90 -12.22 -5.21
C LEU A 118 -2.16 -12.87 -3.84
N ASP A 119 -1.13 -13.50 -3.27
CA ASP A 119 -1.18 -14.17 -1.97
C ASP A 119 -1.59 -13.22 -0.84
N PHE A 120 -1.32 -11.92 -1.00
CA PHE A 120 -1.77 -10.88 -0.06
C PHE A 120 -3.28 -10.93 0.23
N PHE A 121 -4.08 -11.36 -0.75
CA PHE A 121 -5.53 -11.50 -0.65
C PHE A 121 -6.00 -12.94 -0.39
N SER A 122 -5.09 -13.88 -0.15
CA SER A 122 -5.42 -15.27 0.10
C SER A 122 -5.98 -15.49 1.51
N ASN A 123 -6.85 -16.50 1.65
CA ASN A 123 -7.31 -16.95 2.96
C ASN A 123 -6.14 -17.42 3.83
N ASP A 124 -5.11 -18.01 3.21
CA ASP A 124 -3.93 -18.49 3.92
C ASP A 124 -3.23 -17.32 4.61
N PHE A 125 -2.96 -16.21 3.91
CA PHE A 125 -2.35 -15.04 4.55
C PHE A 125 -3.28 -14.36 5.55
N PHE A 126 -4.60 -14.35 5.31
CA PHE A 126 -5.57 -13.78 6.26
C PHE A 126 -5.64 -14.52 7.59
N LEU A 127 -5.42 -15.84 7.58
CA LEU A 127 -5.56 -16.70 8.76
C LEU A 127 -4.21 -17.09 9.38
N SER A 128 -3.11 -16.87 8.68
CA SER A 128 -1.77 -17.22 9.15
C SER A 128 -1.33 -16.37 10.34
N ALA A 129 -0.68 -17.04 11.30
CA ALA A 129 0.16 -16.38 12.29
C ALA A 129 1.42 -15.84 11.60
N VAL A 130 1.96 -14.74 12.12
CA VAL A 130 3.20 -14.14 11.61
C VAL A 130 4.29 -14.35 12.65
N GLN A 131 5.35 -15.04 12.25
CA GLN A 131 6.53 -15.29 13.06
C GLN A 131 7.76 -14.76 12.34
N PRO A 132 8.08 -13.45 12.52
CA PRO A 132 9.26 -12.87 11.91
C PRO A 132 10.53 -13.49 12.50
N ASN A 133 11.57 -13.66 11.67
CA ASN A 133 12.87 -14.14 12.13
C ASN A 133 13.44 -13.30 13.31
N ASN A 134 13.21 -11.98 13.27
CA ASN A 134 13.71 -11.03 14.26
C ASN A 134 12.57 -10.21 14.91
N GLY A 135 11.59 -10.86 15.54
CA GLY A 135 10.54 -10.11 16.21
C GLY A 135 9.54 -10.94 17.02
N LYS A 136 8.48 -10.26 17.46
CA LYS A 136 7.43 -10.89 18.25
C LYS A 136 6.45 -11.62 17.33
N LYS A 137 6.15 -12.88 17.66
CA LYS A 137 5.08 -13.64 17.02
C LYS A 137 3.73 -12.95 17.21
N SER A 138 2.95 -12.90 16.14
CA SER A 138 1.56 -12.46 16.14
C SER A 138 0.67 -13.62 15.72
N ASP A 139 -0.44 -13.83 16.42
CA ASP A 139 -1.33 -14.98 16.15
C ASP A 139 -2.08 -14.85 14.82
N LYS A 140 -2.13 -13.63 14.25
CA LYS A 140 -2.78 -13.33 12.98
C LYS A 140 -2.03 -12.22 12.24
N SER A 141 -2.02 -12.28 10.91
CA SER A 141 -1.58 -11.18 10.06
C SER A 141 -2.58 -10.02 10.02
N GLY A 142 -2.11 -8.83 9.66
CA GLY A 142 -2.94 -7.67 9.37
C GLY A 142 -3.57 -7.66 7.97
N ASN A 143 -3.30 -8.68 7.14
CA ASN A 143 -3.64 -8.69 5.72
C ASN A 143 -5.13 -8.49 5.46
N GLN A 144 -5.99 -9.19 6.20
CA GLN A 144 -7.44 -9.12 6.01
C GLN A 144 -7.98 -7.71 6.29
N ASP A 145 -7.57 -7.11 7.42
CA ASP A 145 -8.04 -5.79 7.83
C ASP A 145 -7.65 -4.71 6.81
N LEU A 146 -6.42 -4.81 6.29
CA LEU A 146 -5.93 -3.88 5.26
C LEU A 146 -6.61 -4.14 3.91
N ALA A 147 -6.81 -5.39 3.50
CA ALA A 147 -7.48 -5.73 2.25
C ALA A 147 -8.93 -5.22 2.23
N VAL A 148 -9.68 -5.38 3.32
CA VAL A 148 -11.05 -4.86 3.45
C VAL A 148 -11.05 -3.32 3.39
N ALA A 149 -10.21 -2.65 4.19
CA ALA A 149 -10.15 -1.19 4.19
C ALA A 149 -9.76 -0.61 2.82
N LEU A 150 -8.79 -1.25 2.15
CA LEU A 150 -8.33 -0.85 0.83
C LEU A 150 -9.43 -1.02 -0.21
N THR A 151 -10.15 -2.14 -0.21
CA THR A 151 -11.24 -2.41 -1.16
C THR A 151 -12.45 -1.48 -0.93
N ASP A 152 -12.82 -1.20 0.32
CA ASP A 152 -13.86 -0.21 0.67
C ASP A 152 -13.50 1.18 0.12
N TRP A 153 -12.22 1.57 0.22
CA TRP A 153 -11.75 2.81 -0.36
C TRP A 153 -11.76 2.75 -1.89
N LEU A 154 -11.22 1.70 -2.52
CA LEU A 154 -11.18 1.58 -3.99
C LEU A 154 -12.58 1.64 -4.61
N PHE A 155 -13.55 0.92 -4.04
CA PHE A 155 -14.93 0.85 -4.54
C PHE A 155 -15.84 1.99 -4.08
N LYS A 156 -15.27 3.13 -3.67
CA LYS A 156 -16.03 4.34 -3.33
C LYS A 156 -17.02 4.16 -2.17
N GLN A 157 -16.83 3.16 -1.32
CA GLN A 157 -17.65 2.96 -0.11
C GLN A 157 -17.18 3.86 1.04
N ARG A 158 -15.88 4.24 1.05
CA ARG A 158 -15.28 5.15 2.03
C ARG A 158 -14.65 6.39 1.41
N GLY A 159 -14.65 7.51 2.14
CA GLY A 159 -13.92 8.72 1.78
C GLY A 159 -14.44 9.41 0.52
N VAL A 160 -15.77 9.49 0.35
CA VAL A 160 -16.41 10.17 -0.78
C VAL A 160 -17.05 11.45 -0.29
N LEU A 161 -16.75 12.56 -0.95
CA LEU A 161 -17.38 13.85 -0.72
C LEU A 161 -18.22 14.23 -1.93
N ARG A 162 -19.36 14.88 -1.67
CA ARG A 162 -20.25 15.40 -2.71
C ARG A 162 -20.65 16.83 -2.37
N SER A 163 -20.19 17.78 -3.17
CA SER A 163 -20.65 19.17 -3.08
C SER A 163 -22.00 19.32 -3.79
N ARG A 164 -22.91 20.10 -3.22
CA ARG A 164 -24.23 20.43 -3.78
C ARG A 164 -24.61 21.86 -3.42
N ASN A 165 -25.37 22.51 -4.29
CA ASN A 165 -26.05 23.78 -4.03
C ASN A 165 -25.13 24.84 -3.43
N ILE A 166 -24.13 25.26 -4.21
CA ILE A 166 -23.22 26.33 -3.79
C ILE A 166 -23.97 27.65 -3.92
N HIS A 167 -24.16 28.35 -2.80
CA HIS A 167 -24.81 29.65 -2.74
C HIS A 167 -23.84 30.71 -2.23
N HIS A 168 -23.91 31.89 -2.85
CA HIS A 168 -23.21 33.09 -2.42
C HIS A 168 -24.15 34.30 -2.55
N TYR A 169 -24.12 35.20 -1.57
CA TYR A 169 -24.94 36.40 -1.50
C TYR A 169 -24.28 37.41 -0.54
N LEU A 170 -24.62 38.69 -0.70
CA LEU A 170 -24.23 39.72 0.27
C LEU A 170 -24.87 39.43 1.62
N LYS A 171 -24.23 39.80 2.73
CA LYS A 171 -24.79 39.57 4.08
C LYS A 171 -26.24 40.07 4.25
N SER A 172 -26.62 41.13 3.52
CA SER A 172 -27.95 41.74 3.53
C SER A 172 -28.98 41.04 2.64
N ASP A 173 -28.55 40.26 1.65
CA ASP A 173 -29.41 39.68 0.62
C ASP A 173 -29.52 38.16 0.75
N LYS A 174 -30.55 37.60 0.12
CA LYS A 174 -30.70 36.13 -0.04
C LYS A 174 -30.52 35.67 -1.49
N SER A 175 -30.25 36.60 -2.40
CA SER A 175 -29.98 36.34 -3.82
C SER A 175 -28.54 36.70 -4.16
N THR A 176 -27.97 35.96 -5.11
CA THR A 176 -26.66 36.29 -5.67
C THR A 176 -26.72 37.63 -6.41
N PRO A 177 -25.93 38.64 -6.02
CA PRO A 177 -25.84 39.88 -6.78
C PRO A 177 -25.11 39.63 -8.10
N ARG A 178 -25.44 40.40 -9.15
CA ARG A 178 -24.77 40.30 -10.45
C ARG A 178 -23.29 40.70 -10.38
N PHE A 179 -22.97 41.67 -9.52
CA PHE A 179 -21.61 42.19 -9.32
C PHE A 179 -21.41 42.47 -7.83
N TYR A 180 -20.23 42.13 -7.32
CA TYR A 180 -19.77 42.59 -6.00
C TYR A 180 -19.00 43.91 -6.18
N THR A 181 -19.09 44.78 -5.17
CA THR A 181 -18.27 46.00 -5.10
C THR A 181 -16.99 45.72 -4.31
N VAL A 182 -15.94 46.52 -4.57
CA VAL A 182 -14.70 46.54 -3.75
C VAL A 182 -15.02 47.03 -2.34
#